data_AF-A0A9W7GL26-F1
#
_entry.id   AF-A0A9W7GL26-F1
#
_cell.length_a   1.000
_cell.length_b   1.000
_cell.length_c   1.000
_cell.angle_alpha   90.00
_cell.angle_beta   90.00
_cell.angle_gamma   90.00
#
_symmetry.space_group_name_H-M   'P 1'
#
loop_
_entity.id
_entity.type
_entity.pdbx_description
1 polymer ?
#
loop_
_entity_poly.entity_id
_entity_poly.type
_entity_poly.pdbx_seq_one_letter_code
_entity_poly.pdbx_strand_id
1 'polypeptide(L)'
;MVLAVSEDWSAGGAGNGLGTLYAFQKACMLAQAKYGVDLFASLGEKNISAALYHTAGKGTRMAPLPASENNNKPAVRLPATVGVGGEKVPMTVLEAVIKQTSVYAPSRKGRLSVFWGDQVFIPSASTLYTPKFHVDIMCTLGLMVGAEEWKEKGLEKYGVIAVGNSGEAAQVEKVDHSTAVEMLKSLGNVEKVGPSLGSFSMSAEMVGALTQEYKRELDQRVGKFDTDPHFWMPMTLSKVDYVKLMVGKGVASETATSHYERMDAFKLSFTGASTNANMGLFGAVDVGSKACWWDYGQLKLYSRNNLKMLEDTEDASLLRSFMGATLRVMDSSCGDVVVDKQSCMFSSKLSEGSVTGSILSGVNSKSIVADGAILVNVSASKIRAAKGSILYNVVDDSEEGIVVDEGEVIVGVFQSDGNCVNVKSSIGVDGGKAWKESIMGNPQSFEDIHLANKNADVTAIEDVRKAMHEKVAKSLLI
;
A
#
# COMPACT_ATOMS: atom_id res chain seq x y z
N MET A 1 -10.13 12.24 -14.03
CA MET A 1 -9.41 11.42 -15.03
C MET A 1 -8.61 10.36 -14.30
N VAL A 2 -8.69 9.10 -14.72
CA VAL A 2 -7.88 7.98 -14.18
C VAL A 2 -7.09 7.37 -15.32
N LEU A 3 -5.79 7.16 -15.12
CA LEU A 3 -4.83 6.72 -16.12
C LEU A 3 -4.07 5.50 -15.59
N ALA A 4 -4.31 4.33 -16.17
CA ALA A 4 -3.53 3.14 -15.88
C ALA A 4 -2.31 3.11 -16.81
N VAL A 5 -1.10 3.07 -16.23
CA VAL A 5 0.16 3.01 -16.96
C VAL A 5 0.99 1.85 -16.46
N SER A 6 1.71 1.20 -17.37
CA SER A 6 2.68 0.14 -17.05
C SER A 6 4.09 0.71 -17.18
N GLU A 7 4.97 0.39 -16.22
CA GLU A 7 6.36 0.84 -16.21
C GLU A 7 7.20 0.24 -17.33
N ASP A 8 6.75 -0.84 -17.99
CA ASP A 8 7.43 -1.54 -19.10
C ASP A 8 8.96 -1.41 -19.16
N TRP A 9 9.59 -1.60 -18.00
CA TRP A 9 11.02 -1.44 -17.76
C TRP A 9 11.75 -2.76 -17.92
N SER A 10 13.06 -2.71 -18.13
CA SER A 10 13.87 -3.93 -18.25
C SER A 10 13.84 -4.78 -16.97
N ALA A 11 14.33 -6.02 -17.07
CA ALA A 11 14.44 -6.94 -15.93
C ALA A 11 15.16 -6.26 -14.74
N GLY A 12 14.50 -6.24 -13.58
CA GLY A 12 15.01 -5.63 -12.34
C GLY A 12 14.24 -4.40 -11.83
N GLY A 13 13.43 -3.77 -12.70
CA GLY A 13 12.61 -2.57 -12.41
C GLY A 13 13.43 -1.27 -12.29
N ALA A 14 12.78 -0.11 -12.38
CA ALA A 14 13.48 1.19 -12.35
C ALA A 14 13.78 1.72 -10.93
N GLY A 15 13.28 1.04 -9.90
CA GLY A 15 13.19 1.63 -8.55
C GLY A 15 12.05 2.66 -8.48
N ASN A 16 11.63 3.03 -7.27
CA ASN A 16 10.45 3.89 -7.13
C ASN A 16 10.69 5.34 -7.63
N GLY A 17 11.95 5.79 -7.76
CA GLY A 17 12.32 7.12 -8.24
C GLY A 17 12.15 7.25 -9.75
N LEU A 18 12.93 6.48 -10.52
CA LEU A 18 12.78 6.48 -11.99
C LEU A 18 11.39 5.98 -12.40
N GLY A 19 10.85 4.97 -11.71
CA GLY A 19 9.52 4.43 -12.00
C GLY A 19 8.42 5.48 -11.86
N THR A 20 8.54 6.40 -10.89
CA THR A 20 7.62 7.54 -10.75
C THR A 20 7.70 8.48 -11.96
N LEU A 21 8.90 8.90 -12.34
CA LEU A 21 9.11 9.86 -13.44
C LEU A 21 8.63 9.27 -14.77
N TYR A 22 8.99 8.01 -15.02
CA TYR A 22 8.62 7.30 -16.23
C TYR A 22 7.10 7.05 -16.32
N ALA A 23 6.48 6.61 -15.22
CA ALA A 23 5.02 6.46 -15.16
C ALA A 23 4.31 7.79 -15.41
N PHE A 24 4.84 8.92 -14.91
CA PHE A 24 4.27 10.23 -15.18
C PHE A 24 4.44 10.66 -16.66
N GLN A 25 5.57 10.37 -17.31
CA GLN A 25 5.73 10.60 -18.76
C GLN A 25 4.70 9.79 -19.57
N LYS A 26 4.50 8.52 -19.24
CA LYS A 26 3.48 7.68 -19.88
C LYS A 26 2.07 8.18 -19.61
N ALA A 27 1.80 8.67 -18.40
CA ALA A 27 0.51 9.26 -18.07
C ALA A 27 0.25 10.53 -18.89
N CYS A 28 1.26 11.37 -19.12
CA CYS A 28 1.13 12.54 -20.00
C CYS A 28 0.80 12.15 -21.44
N MET A 29 1.51 11.15 -22.00
CA MET A 29 1.23 10.64 -23.34
C MET A 29 -0.19 10.05 -23.45
N LEU A 30 -0.61 9.26 -22.46
CA LEU A 30 -1.93 8.65 -22.42
C LEU A 30 -3.04 9.70 -22.25
N ALA A 31 -2.82 10.72 -21.41
CA ALA A 31 -3.76 11.83 -21.21
C ALA A 31 -3.99 12.60 -22.52
N GLN A 32 -2.90 12.91 -23.23
CA GLN A 32 -2.96 13.59 -24.52
C GLN A 32 -3.68 12.72 -25.56
N ALA A 33 -3.29 11.45 -25.68
CA ALA A 33 -3.84 10.55 -26.70
C ALA A 33 -5.33 10.23 -26.49
N LYS A 34 -5.76 10.04 -25.23
CA LYS A 34 -7.14 9.61 -24.91
C LYS A 34 -8.10 10.77 -24.66
N TYR A 35 -7.60 11.89 -24.15
CA TYR A 35 -8.45 13.00 -23.69
C TYR A 35 -8.05 14.37 -24.27
N GLY A 36 -6.96 14.47 -25.04
CA GLY A 36 -6.47 15.75 -25.56
C GLY A 36 -5.97 16.71 -24.47
N VAL A 37 -5.57 16.18 -23.32
CA VAL A 37 -5.14 16.96 -22.15
C VAL A 37 -3.62 16.95 -22.03
N ASP A 38 -3.02 18.15 -22.05
CA ASP A 38 -1.65 18.34 -21.60
C ASP A 38 -1.61 18.31 -20.06
N LEU A 39 -1.31 17.11 -19.54
CA LEU A 39 -1.27 16.84 -18.11
C LEU A 39 -0.17 17.65 -17.40
N PHE A 40 0.99 17.83 -18.03
CA PHE A 40 2.12 18.52 -17.41
C PHE A 40 1.90 20.02 -17.38
N ALA A 41 1.39 20.62 -18.46
CA ALA A 41 1.01 22.03 -18.47
C ALA A 41 -0.08 22.33 -17.43
N SER A 42 -1.13 21.50 -17.37
CA SER A 42 -2.21 21.64 -16.38
C SER A 42 -1.69 21.58 -14.93
N LEU A 43 -0.66 20.76 -14.69
CA LEU A 43 0.02 20.69 -13.41
C LEU A 43 0.83 21.96 -13.15
N GLY A 44 1.63 22.43 -14.11
CA GLY A 44 2.42 23.67 -13.99
C GLY A 44 1.56 24.91 -13.72
N GLU A 45 0.40 25.00 -14.36
CA GLU A 45 -0.58 26.08 -14.18
C GLU A 45 -1.38 25.98 -12.87
N LYS A 46 -1.15 24.94 -12.06
CA LYS A 46 -1.85 24.68 -10.79
C LYS A 46 -3.36 24.48 -10.96
N ASN A 47 -3.81 24.08 -12.15
CA ASN A 47 -5.22 23.79 -12.45
C ASN A 47 -5.67 22.46 -11.85
N ILE A 48 -4.73 21.52 -11.68
CA ILE A 48 -4.99 20.18 -11.13
C ILE A 48 -4.04 19.84 -9.98
N SER A 49 -4.42 18.84 -9.19
CA SER A 49 -3.49 18.03 -8.40
C SER A 49 -3.46 16.62 -8.99
N ALA A 50 -2.27 16.03 -9.09
CA ALA A 50 -2.09 14.68 -9.63
C ALA A 50 -1.65 13.73 -8.51
N ALA A 51 -2.19 12.51 -8.50
CA ALA A 51 -1.77 11.45 -7.59
C ALA A 51 -1.40 10.20 -8.39
N LEU A 52 -0.25 9.63 -8.06
CA LEU A 52 0.27 8.38 -8.58
C LEU A 52 0.30 7.36 -7.45
N TYR A 53 -0.26 6.18 -7.72
CA TYR A 53 -0.31 5.09 -6.77
C TYR A 53 0.58 3.95 -7.27
N HIS A 54 1.67 3.68 -6.57
CA HIS A 54 2.54 2.57 -6.90
C HIS A 54 1.85 1.26 -6.55
N THR A 55 1.50 0.50 -7.59
CA THR A 55 0.93 -0.84 -7.46
C THR A 55 1.97 -1.95 -7.66
N ALA A 56 3.21 -1.57 -7.99
CA ALA A 56 4.29 -2.49 -8.27
C ALA A 56 4.71 -3.32 -7.04
N GLY A 57 5.23 -4.51 -7.33
CA GLY A 57 5.76 -5.46 -6.33
C GLY A 57 5.00 -6.78 -6.32
N LYS A 58 5.73 -7.89 -6.13
CA LYS A 58 5.18 -9.25 -6.19
C LYS A 58 4.25 -9.62 -5.02
N GLY A 59 4.25 -8.83 -3.94
CA GLY A 59 3.46 -9.13 -2.73
C GLY A 59 3.90 -10.40 -1.99
N THR A 60 5.17 -10.80 -2.09
CA THR A 60 5.64 -12.12 -1.61
C THR A 60 5.36 -12.36 -0.12
N ARG A 61 5.54 -11.36 0.75
CA ARG A 61 5.26 -11.47 2.20
C ARG A 61 3.77 -11.49 2.56
N MET A 62 2.90 -11.20 1.60
CA MET A 62 1.44 -11.26 1.73
C MET A 62 0.85 -12.53 1.09
N ALA A 63 1.69 -13.36 0.44
CA ALA A 63 1.24 -14.61 -0.15
C ALA A 63 0.51 -15.49 0.89
N PRO A 64 -0.64 -16.09 0.53
CA PRO A 64 -1.12 -16.27 -0.84
C PRO A 64 -2.13 -15.24 -1.35
N LEU A 65 -2.52 -14.22 -0.57
CA LEU A 65 -3.63 -13.31 -0.95
C LEU A 65 -3.46 -12.65 -2.33
N PRO A 66 -2.29 -12.09 -2.72
CA PRO A 66 -2.14 -11.47 -4.03
C PRO A 66 -2.33 -12.44 -5.21
N ALA A 67 -2.10 -13.74 -5.02
CA ALA A 67 -2.28 -14.73 -6.09
C ALA A 67 -3.75 -14.87 -6.49
N SER A 68 -4.66 -14.73 -5.52
CA SER A 68 -6.10 -14.67 -5.77
C SER A 68 -6.45 -13.50 -6.67
N GLU A 69 -5.81 -12.35 -6.46
CA GLU A 69 -6.02 -11.13 -7.23
C GLU A 69 -5.06 -11.01 -8.42
N ASN A 70 -4.69 -12.14 -9.03
CA ASN A 70 -3.84 -12.22 -10.23
C ASN A 70 -2.52 -11.44 -10.10
N ASN A 71 -1.87 -11.59 -8.94
CA ASN A 71 -0.63 -10.93 -8.53
C ASN A 71 -0.73 -9.43 -8.22
N ASN A 72 -1.94 -8.86 -8.19
CA ASN A 72 -2.14 -7.46 -7.86
C ASN A 72 -2.29 -7.28 -6.34
N LYS A 73 -1.18 -6.99 -5.66
CA LYS A 73 -1.14 -6.80 -4.20
C LYS A 73 -2.16 -5.74 -3.70
N PRO A 74 -2.21 -4.52 -4.25
CA PRO A 74 -3.22 -3.53 -3.85
C PRO A 74 -4.68 -3.92 -4.14
N ALA A 75 -4.94 -4.89 -5.02
CA ALA A 75 -6.30 -5.37 -5.30
C ALA A 75 -6.82 -6.36 -4.24
N VAL A 76 -5.98 -6.78 -3.28
CA VAL A 76 -6.44 -7.55 -2.13
C VAL A 76 -7.60 -6.79 -1.46
N ARG A 77 -8.69 -7.50 -1.23
CA ARG A 77 -9.95 -7.00 -0.69
C ARG A 77 -9.87 -6.95 0.82
N LEU A 78 -10.41 -5.89 1.37
CA LEU A 78 -10.64 -5.70 2.78
C LEU A 78 -12.01 -6.27 3.14
N PRO A 79 -12.22 -6.73 4.38
CA PRO A 79 -13.48 -7.29 4.85
C PRO A 79 -14.49 -6.16 5.16
N ALA A 80 -14.73 -5.30 4.19
CA ALA A 80 -15.72 -4.23 4.18
C ALA A 80 -16.23 -4.02 2.76
N THR A 81 -17.42 -3.47 2.61
CA THR A 81 -18.04 -3.29 1.29
C THR A 81 -18.30 -1.84 0.94
N VAL A 82 -18.11 -1.49 -0.32
CA VAL A 82 -18.41 -0.18 -0.90
C VAL A 82 -19.50 -0.29 -1.96
N GLY A 83 -20.26 0.79 -2.14
CA GLY A 83 -21.25 0.87 -3.21
C GLY A 83 -20.61 1.27 -4.54
N VAL A 84 -20.71 0.43 -5.56
CA VAL A 84 -20.22 0.69 -6.92
C VAL A 84 -21.33 0.34 -7.91
N GLY A 85 -21.80 1.32 -8.70
CA GLY A 85 -22.84 1.07 -9.71
C GLY A 85 -24.17 0.54 -9.16
N GLY A 86 -24.46 0.76 -7.86
CA GLY A 86 -25.64 0.23 -7.18
C GLY A 86 -25.43 -1.14 -6.52
N GLU A 87 -24.30 -1.81 -6.75
CA GLU A 87 -23.93 -3.07 -6.10
C GLU A 87 -23.02 -2.83 -4.88
N LYS A 88 -23.07 -3.74 -3.90
CA LYS A 88 -22.12 -3.78 -2.78
C LYS A 88 -21.00 -4.76 -3.13
N VAL A 89 -19.78 -4.25 -3.24
CA VAL A 89 -18.60 -5.05 -3.55
C VAL A 89 -17.54 -4.86 -2.47
N PRO A 90 -16.68 -5.84 -2.19
CA PRO A 90 -15.57 -5.67 -1.25
C PRO A 90 -14.65 -4.52 -1.66
N MET A 91 -14.28 -3.66 -0.71
CA MET A 91 -13.30 -2.59 -0.93
C MET A 91 -11.91 -3.20 -1.10
N THR A 92 -11.13 -2.75 -2.07
CA THR A 92 -9.71 -3.12 -2.22
C THR A 92 -8.81 -2.23 -1.35
N VAL A 93 -7.60 -2.71 -1.04
CA VAL A 93 -6.58 -1.88 -0.36
C VAL A 93 -6.27 -0.63 -1.18
N LEU A 94 -6.19 -0.73 -2.51
CA LEU A 94 -5.96 0.42 -3.38
C LEU A 94 -7.05 1.49 -3.25
N GLU A 95 -8.32 1.09 -3.22
CA GLU A 95 -9.45 2.02 -3.05
C GLU A 95 -9.41 2.69 -1.67
N ALA A 96 -9.03 1.96 -0.62
CA ALA A 96 -8.78 2.54 0.70
C ALA A 96 -7.66 3.60 0.65
N VAL A 97 -6.54 3.31 -0.01
CA VAL A 97 -5.43 4.27 -0.19
C VAL A 97 -5.86 5.49 -1.01
N ILE A 98 -6.66 5.32 -2.06
CA ILE A 98 -7.20 6.45 -2.83
C ILE A 98 -8.12 7.30 -1.94
N LYS A 99 -9.03 6.66 -1.20
CA LYS A 99 -9.97 7.33 -0.30
C LYS A 99 -9.23 8.17 0.74
N GLN A 100 -8.25 7.61 1.45
CA GLN A 100 -7.55 8.34 2.51
C GLN A 100 -6.72 9.50 1.97
N THR A 101 -6.14 9.38 0.78
CA THR A 101 -5.18 10.36 0.26
C THR A 101 -5.87 11.50 -0.48
N SER A 102 -7.11 11.27 -0.94
CA SER A 102 -7.92 12.27 -1.64
C SER A 102 -8.13 13.56 -0.85
N VAL A 103 -8.13 13.49 0.49
CA VAL A 103 -8.28 14.64 1.39
C VAL A 103 -7.15 15.68 1.28
N TYR A 104 -6.00 15.31 0.69
CA TYR A 104 -4.87 16.20 0.46
C TYR A 104 -4.95 16.93 -0.90
N ALA A 105 -5.85 16.52 -1.79
CA ALA A 105 -5.95 17.08 -3.14
C ALA A 105 -6.13 18.62 -3.17
N PRO A 106 -6.90 19.25 -2.27
CA PRO A 106 -7.05 20.72 -2.25
C PRO A 106 -5.73 21.46 -1.98
N SER A 107 -4.87 20.90 -1.13
CA SER A 107 -3.57 21.48 -0.73
C SER A 107 -2.49 21.30 -1.79
N ARG A 108 -2.69 20.43 -2.78
CA ARG A 108 -1.63 19.94 -3.67
C ARG A 108 -1.80 20.33 -5.13
N LYS A 109 -2.55 21.40 -5.40
CA LYS A 109 -2.63 21.96 -6.76
C LYS A 109 -1.23 22.27 -7.30
N GLY A 110 -0.98 21.82 -8.52
CA GLY A 110 0.29 21.88 -9.23
C GLY A 110 1.38 20.95 -8.72
N ARG A 111 0.99 19.84 -8.08
CA ARG A 111 1.92 18.85 -7.55
C ARG A 111 1.54 17.43 -7.97
N LEU A 112 2.57 16.63 -8.24
CA LEU A 112 2.47 15.18 -8.36
C LEU A 112 2.69 14.56 -6.98
N SER A 113 1.67 13.92 -6.43
CA SER A 113 1.75 13.14 -5.19
C SER A 113 1.98 11.67 -5.52
N VAL A 114 2.80 10.99 -4.73
CA VAL A 114 3.13 9.58 -4.90
C VAL A 114 2.81 8.85 -3.61
N PHE A 115 2.04 7.77 -3.73
CA PHE A 115 1.59 6.96 -2.60
C PHE A 115 1.81 5.47 -2.86
N TRP A 116 2.06 4.71 -1.79
CA TRP A 116 2.13 3.25 -1.83
C TRP A 116 0.73 2.65 -1.84
N GLY A 117 0.43 1.76 -2.78
CA GLY A 117 -0.90 1.18 -2.95
C GLY A 117 -1.34 0.21 -1.83
N ASP A 118 -0.50 -0.05 -0.83
CA ASP A 118 -0.75 -1.02 0.24
C ASP A 118 -0.69 -0.46 1.67
N GLN A 119 -0.62 0.86 1.84
CA GLN A 119 -0.50 1.49 3.16
C GLN A 119 -1.66 2.43 3.45
N VAL A 120 -2.49 2.06 4.44
CA VAL A 120 -3.59 2.90 4.88
C VAL A 120 -3.17 3.70 6.12
N PHE A 121 -3.28 5.03 6.09
CA PHE A 121 -3.08 5.90 7.24
C PHE A 121 -4.18 6.95 7.33
N ILE A 122 -4.67 7.19 8.56
CA ILE A 122 -5.69 8.20 8.84
C ILE A 122 -5.02 9.33 9.61
N PRO A 123 -4.90 10.53 9.03
CA PRO A 123 -4.19 11.62 9.68
C PRO A 123 -4.94 12.13 10.91
N SER A 124 -4.20 12.45 11.97
CA SER A 124 -4.70 13.21 13.11
C SER A 124 -4.40 14.71 13.01
N ALA A 125 -3.54 15.11 12.07
CA ALA A 125 -3.24 16.51 11.74
C ALA A 125 -4.08 17.01 10.56
N SER A 126 -4.15 18.34 10.38
CA SER A 126 -4.87 18.96 9.26
C SER A 126 -4.29 18.52 7.91
N THR A 127 -5.17 18.17 6.97
CA THR A 127 -4.79 17.85 5.58
C THR A 127 -4.83 19.08 4.67
N LEU A 128 -5.41 20.19 5.16
CA LEU A 128 -5.43 21.49 4.49
C LEU A 128 -4.19 22.30 4.90
N TYR A 129 -3.33 22.59 3.93
CA TYR A 129 -2.09 23.36 4.12
C TYR A 129 -1.64 24.00 2.80
N THR A 130 -0.73 24.97 2.89
CA THR A 130 -0.04 25.54 1.73
C THR A 130 1.36 24.95 1.63
N PRO A 131 1.71 24.25 0.54
CA PRO A 131 3.06 23.72 0.34
C PRO A 131 4.09 24.85 0.38
N LYS A 132 5.15 24.64 1.18
CA LYS A 132 6.27 25.57 1.32
C LYS A 132 7.55 25.05 0.66
N PHE A 133 7.57 23.79 0.25
CA PHE A 133 8.75 23.12 -0.30
C PHE A 133 8.46 22.47 -1.65
N HIS A 134 9.47 22.41 -2.52
CA HIS A 134 9.34 21.77 -3.83
C HIS A 134 9.09 20.27 -3.71
N VAL A 135 9.63 19.65 -2.67
CA VAL A 135 9.36 18.26 -2.26
C VAL A 135 8.79 18.27 -0.85
N ASP A 136 7.67 17.58 -0.64
CA ASP A 136 7.17 17.27 0.70
C ASP A 136 7.15 15.75 0.88
N ILE A 137 7.56 15.26 2.04
CA ILE A 137 7.39 13.85 2.41
C ILE A 137 6.47 13.72 3.62
N MET A 138 5.59 12.74 3.57
CA MET A 138 4.62 12.48 4.63
C MET A 138 5.27 11.63 5.71
N CYS A 139 5.12 12.07 6.95
CA CYS A 139 5.70 11.41 8.12
C CYS A 139 4.83 11.68 9.36
N THR A 140 5.03 10.92 10.43
CA THR A 140 4.60 11.37 11.76
C THR A 140 5.74 12.13 12.39
N LEU A 141 5.47 13.30 12.98
CA LEU A 141 6.50 14.09 13.66
C LEU A 141 6.26 14.12 15.18
N GLY A 142 7.34 13.91 15.93
CA GLY A 142 7.43 14.11 17.37
C GLY A 142 8.75 14.78 17.75
N LEU A 143 9.03 14.90 19.04
CA LEU A 143 10.33 15.38 19.51
C LEU A 143 11.43 14.34 19.25
N MET A 144 12.68 14.79 19.18
CA MET A 144 13.85 13.89 19.17
C MET A 144 13.88 13.09 20.48
N VAL A 145 13.87 11.77 20.34
CA VAL A 145 13.86 10.83 21.46
C VAL A 145 15.25 10.28 21.73
N GLY A 146 15.49 9.73 22.93
CA GLY A 146 16.75 9.04 23.25
C GLY A 146 16.87 7.67 22.55
N ALA A 147 18.05 7.06 22.62
CA ALA A 147 18.36 5.81 21.94
C ALA A 147 17.45 4.62 22.33
N GLU A 148 17.02 4.54 23.60
CA GLU A 148 16.12 3.49 24.08
C GLU A 148 14.74 3.61 23.44
N GLU A 149 14.13 4.80 23.53
CA GLU A 149 12.82 5.08 22.93
C GLU A 149 12.85 5.01 21.39
N TRP A 150 13.98 5.35 20.75
CA TRP A 150 14.18 5.17 19.31
C TRP A 150 14.01 3.71 18.88
N LYS A 151 14.62 2.80 19.66
CA LYS A 151 14.55 1.35 19.43
C LYS A 151 13.16 0.80 19.77
N GLU A 152 12.56 1.26 20.87
CA GLU A 152 11.21 0.86 21.29
C GLU A 152 10.17 1.22 20.23
N LYS A 153 10.25 2.44 19.68
CA LYS A 153 9.41 2.91 18.56
C LYS A 153 9.79 2.27 17.22
N GLY A 154 10.92 1.56 17.17
CA GLY A 154 11.41 0.89 15.98
C GLY A 154 11.79 1.84 14.84
N LEU A 155 12.23 3.07 15.15
CA LEU A 155 12.57 4.09 14.14
C LEU A 155 13.71 3.62 13.21
N GLU A 156 14.61 2.77 13.71
CA GLU A 156 15.68 2.12 12.93
C GLU A 156 15.19 1.17 11.83
N LYS A 157 13.90 0.79 11.84
CA LYS A 157 13.29 -0.09 10.83
C LYS A 157 12.73 0.68 9.63
N TYR A 158 12.65 2.01 9.74
CA TYR A 158 12.05 2.90 8.74
C TYR A 158 13.03 3.96 8.25
N GLY A 159 12.68 4.65 7.17
CA GLY A 159 13.24 5.96 6.90
C GLY A 159 12.73 6.97 7.92
N VAL A 160 13.56 7.92 8.30
CA VAL A 160 13.26 8.92 9.33
C VAL A 160 13.44 10.32 8.76
N ILE A 161 12.42 11.14 8.97
CA ILE A 161 12.38 12.54 8.59
C ILE A 161 12.64 13.39 9.81
N ALA A 162 13.61 14.29 9.69
CA ALA A 162 13.93 15.29 10.69
C ALA A 162 13.74 16.69 10.11
N VAL A 163 13.22 17.60 10.93
CA VAL A 163 12.93 18.99 10.56
C VAL A 163 13.78 19.92 11.42
N GLY A 164 14.54 20.80 10.78
CA GLY A 164 15.33 21.84 11.46
C GLY A 164 14.55 23.14 11.68
N ASN A 165 15.16 24.11 12.37
CA ASN A 165 14.53 25.40 12.71
C ASN A 165 14.06 26.23 11.50
N SER A 166 14.64 26.04 10.32
CA SER A 166 14.22 26.72 9.09
C SER A 166 12.97 26.11 8.46
N GLY A 167 12.52 24.95 8.96
CA GLY A 167 11.48 24.11 8.37
C GLY A 167 11.99 23.16 7.27
N GLU A 168 13.23 23.31 6.80
CA GLU A 168 13.86 22.33 5.90
C GLU A 168 14.00 20.99 6.63
N ALA A 169 13.76 19.93 5.86
CA ALA A 169 13.82 18.57 6.35
C ALA A 169 15.00 17.79 5.74
N ALA A 170 15.39 16.72 6.42
CA ALA A 170 16.31 15.72 5.88
C ALA A 170 15.77 14.31 6.10
N GLN A 171 16.14 13.40 5.20
CA GLN A 171 15.80 11.98 5.26
C GLN A 171 17.05 11.17 5.60
N VAL A 172 16.92 10.22 6.53
CA VAL A 172 17.92 9.17 6.79
C VAL A 172 17.23 7.81 6.78
N GLU A 173 17.83 6.82 6.10
CA GLU A 173 17.14 5.56 5.81
C GLU A 173 17.68 4.40 6.65
N LYS A 174 16.86 3.92 7.61
CA LYS A 174 17.08 2.72 8.45
C LYS A 174 18.40 2.76 9.23
N VAL A 175 18.51 3.72 10.13
CA VAL A 175 19.71 3.97 10.94
C VAL A 175 19.41 3.92 12.43
N ASP A 176 20.41 3.56 13.23
CA ASP A 176 20.34 3.70 14.69
C ASP A 176 20.33 5.17 15.13
N HIS A 177 19.97 5.40 16.39
CA HIS A 177 19.88 6.74 16.97
C HIS A 177 21.19 7.54 16.87
N SER A 178 22.33 6.92 17.17
CA SER A 178 23.64 7.60 17.11
C SER A 178 23.97 8.09 15.71
N THR A 179 23.73 7.25 14.70
CA THR A 179 23.95 7.55 13.29
C THR A 179 23.00 8.65 12.83
N ALA A 180 21.72 8.59 13.23
CA ALA A 180 20.76 9.66 12.93
C ALA A 180 21.21 11.00 13.51
N VAL A 181 21.57 11.05 14.80
CA VAL A 181 22.06 12.28 15.45
C VAL A 181 23.30 12.83 14.73
N GLU A 182 24.24 11.97 14.34
CA GLU A 182 25.45 12.39 13.63
C GLU A 182 25.13 13.06 12.29
N MET A 183 24.33 12.38 11.44
CA MET A 183 24.04 12.82 10.07
C MET A 183 23.13 14.05 10.01
N LEU A 184 22.24 14.19 10.99
CA LEU A 184 21.27 15.28 11.05
C LEU A 184 21.82 16.58 11.64
N LYS A 185 23.10 16.59 12.09
CA LYS A 185 23.77 17.82 12.59
C LYS A 185 23.75 18.96 11.58
N SER A 186 23.72 18.64 10.29
CA SER A 186 23.67 19.63 9.21
C SER A 186 22.40 20.48 9.21
N LEU A 187 21.30 19.99 9.82
CA LEU A 187 20.07 20.76 10.03
C LEU A 187 20.19 21.76 11.21
N GLY A 188 21.30 21.77 11.93
CA GLY A 188 21.43 22.49 13.19
C GLY A 188 20.64 21.79 14.31
N ASN A 189 19.74 22.51 14.97
CA ASN A 189 18.86 21.91 15.97
C ASN A 189 17.70 21.20 15.27
N VAL A 190 17.54 19.90 15.52
CA VAL A 190 16.39 19.12 15.08
C VAL A 190 15.22 19.42 16.01
N GLU A 191 14.19 20.11 15.51
CA GLU A 191 12.99 20.42 16.28
C GLU A 191 12.07 19.21 16.38
N LYS A 192 11.93 18.49 15.25
CA LYS A 192 11.00 17.36 15.13
C LYS A 192 11.60 16.24 14.31
N VAL A 193 11.21 15.01 14.65
CA VAL A 193 11.63 13.81 13.95
C VAL A 193 10.53 12.75 13.98
N GLY A 194 10.49 11.88 12.97
CA GLY A 194 9.75 10.63 13.06
C GLY A 194 9.73 9.83 11.77
N PRO A 195 9.03 8.69 11.76
CA PRO A 195 9.07 7.76 10.66
C PRO A 195 8.42 8.33 9.40
N SER A 196 9.11 8.13 8.28
CA SER A 196 8.61 8.37 6.94
C SER A 196 7.54 7.34 6.59
N LEU A 197 6.44 7.80 6.00
CA LEU A 197 5.45 6.95 5.35
C LEU A 197 5.85 6.60 3.91
N GLY A 198 7.00 7.11 3.44
CA GLY A 198 7.51 6.95 2.07
C GLY A 198 6.66 7.58 0.97
N SER A 199 5.51 8.18 1.32
CA SER A 199 4.65 8.92 0.40
C SER A 199 5.13 10.36 0.32
N PHE A 200 5.22 10.92 -0.88
CA PHE A 200 5.78 12.25 -1.10
C PHE A 200 5.00 13.03 -2.15
N SER A 201 5.31 14.31 -2.29
CA SER A 201 4.72 15.19 -3.28
C SER A 201 5.79 16.11 -3.86
N MET A 202 5.77 16.30 -5.18
CA MET A 202 6.69 17.16 -5.90
C MET A 202 5.93 18.25 -6.65
N SER A 203 6.39 19.48 -6.58
CA SER A 203 5.96 20.56 -7.48
C SER A 203 6.18 20.19 -8.95
N ALA A 204 5.37 20.74 -9.86
CA ALA A 204 5.54 20.54 -11.30
C ALA A 204 6.98 20.88 -11.78
N GLU A 205 7.59 21.93 -11.23
CA GLU A 205 8.98 22.31 -11.51
C GLU A 205 9.97 21.20 -11.13
N MET A 206 9.85 20.63 -9.93
CA MET A 206 10.72 19.54 -9.49
C MET A 206 10.52 18.27 -10.33
N VAL A 207 9.28 17.94 -10.69
CA VAL A 207 8.99 16.81 -11.59
C VAL A 207 9.67 17.00 -12.94
N GLY A 208 9.53 18.21 -13.52
CA GLY A 208 10.17 18.55 -14.80
C GLY A 208 11.69 18.48 -14.73
N ALA A 209 12.28 19.06 -13.68
CA ALA A 209 13.73 19.09 -13.48
C ALA A 209 14.31 17.67 -13.33
N LEU A 210 13.72 16.83 -12.48
CA LEU A 210 14.17 15.44 -12.31
C LEU A 210 13.96 14.61 -13.58
N THR A 211 12.86 14.82 -14.30
CA THR A 211 12.62 14.14 -15.59
C THR A 211 13.69 14.51 -16.62
N GLN A 212 14.14 15.77 -16.62
CA GLN A 212 15.21 16.23 -17.50
C GLN A 212 16.59 15.68 -17.07
N GLU A 213 16.88 15.70 -15.76
CA GLU A 213 18.13 15.19 -15.19
C GLU A 213 18.36 13.71 -15.52
N TYR A 214 17.30 12.90 -15.44
CA TYR A 214 17.32 11.47 -15.70
C TYR A 214 16.82 11.10 -17.09
N LYS A 215 16.74 12.06 -18.03
CA LYS A 215 16.16 11.83 -19.36
C LYS A 215 16.80 10.64 -20.08
N ARG A 216 18.13 10.50 -19.98
CA ARG A 216 18.86 9.40 -20.62
C ARG A 216 18.40 8.05 -20.08
N GLU A 217 18.34 7.89 -18.76
CA GLU A 217 17.89 6.66 -18.10
C GLU A 217 16.44 6.34 -18.45
N LEU A 218 15.57 7.35 -18.49
CA LEU A 218 14.15 7.22 -18.84
C LEU A 218 13.97 6.79 -20.31
N ASP A 219 14.64 7.46 -21.25
CA ASP A 219 14.57 7.13 -22.69
C ASP A 219 15.10 5.71 -22.96
N GLN A 220 16.18 5.32 -22.28
CA GLN A 220 16.84 4.03 -22.46
C GLN A 220 16.18 2.91 -21.63
N ARG A 221 15.34 3.25 -20.65
CA ARG A 221 14.73 2.34 -19.67
C ARG A 221 15.78 1.51 -18.92
N VAL A 222 16.81 2.20 -18.42
CA VAL A 222 17.94 1.59 -17.70
C VAL A 222 18.19 2.25 -16.36
N GLY A 223 18.85 1.53 -15.46
CA GLY A 223 19.13 1.99 -14.12
C GLY A 223 18.03 1.60 -13.12
N LYS A 224 18.35 1.79 -11.85
CA LYS A 224 17.47 1.47 -10.73
C LYS A 224 17.72 2.46 -9.59
N PHE A 225 16.91 3.51 -9.54
CA PHE A 225 17.02 4.55 -8.51
C PHE A 225 15.73 4.66 -7.71
N ASP A 226 15.85 4.40 -6.42
CA ASP A 226 14.83 4.73 -5.41
C ASP A 226 14.95 6.17 -4.91
N THR A 227 13.82 6.80 -4.61
CA THR A 227 13.69 8.20 -4.18
C THR A 227 14.53 8.54 -2.97
N ASP A 228 14.48 7.71 -1.93
CA ASP A 228 15.09 8.04 -0.65
C ASP A 228 16.62 8.06 -0.75
N PRO A 229 17.29 6.93 -1.08
CA PRO A 229 18.73 6.91 -1.21
C PRO A 229 19.26 7.68 -2.41
N HIS A 230 18.52 7.87 -3.51
CA HIS A 230 19.10 8.46 -4.72
C HIS A 230 18.65 9.89 -5.00
N PHE A 231 17.48 10.33 -4.51
CA PHE A 231 17.02 11.71 -4.72
C PHE A 231 17.11 12.51 -3.41
N TRP A 232 16.43 12.09 -2.36
CA TRP A 232 16.28 12.89 -1.13
C TRP A 232 17.58 12.99 -0.34
N MET A 233 18.16 11.85 0.01
CA MET A 233 19.36 11.80 0.85
C MET A 233 20.54 12.62 0.29
N PRO A 234 20.94 12.51 -0.99
CA PRO A 234 22.05 13.32 -1.50
C PRO A 234 21.69 14.81 -1.62
N MET A 235 20.40 15.18 -1.69
CA MET A 235 19.98 16.59 -1.65
C MET A 235 19.91 17.17 -0.22
N THR A 236 19.76 16.33 0.81
CA THR A 236 19.57 16.76 2.21
C THR A 236 20.74 16.49 3.14
N LEU A 237 21.66 15.57 2.79
CA LEU A 237 22.81 15.19 3.62
C LEU A 237 24.11 15.78 3.09
N SER A 238 25.14 15.78 3.95
CA SER A 238 26.51 16.06 3.52
C SER A 238 27.06 14.92 2.66
N LYS A 239 28.04 15.22 1.80
CA LYS A 239 28.73 14.21 0.99
C LYS A 239 29.30 13.08 1.84
N VAL A 240 29.92 13.44 2.96
CA VAL A 240 30.58 12.48 3.86
C VAL A 240 29.56 11.51 4.44
N ASP A 241 28.44 12.03 4.94
CA ASP A 241 27.38 11.22 5.57
C ASP A 241 26.68 10.33 4.55
N TYR A 242 26.36 10.88 3.39
CA TYR A 242 25.75 10.15 2.29
C TYR A 242 26.63 8.97 1.84
N VAL A 243 27.92 9.22 1.55
CA VAL A 243 28.85 8.19 1.10
C VAL A 243 29.04 7.12 2.18
N LYS A 244 29.21 7.52 3.45
CA LYS A 244 29.31 6.59 4.59
C LYS A 244 28.10 5.66 4.66
N LEU A 245 26.89 6.20 4.53
CA LEU A 245 25.66 5.41 4.58
C LEU A 245 25.53 4.46 3.39
N MET A 246 25.80 4.92 2.18
CA MET A 246 25.69 4.11 0.97
C MET A 246 26.73 2.98 0.93
N VAL A 247 27.95 3.21 1.42
CA VAL A 247 28.96 2.17 1.62
C VAL A 247 28.48 1.12 2.63
N GLY A 248 27.85 1.55 3.72
CA GLY A 248 27.21 0.63 4.68
C GLY A 248 26.10 -0.24 4.08
N LYS A 249 25.53 0.18 2.95
CA LYS A 249 24.51 -0.55 2.17
C LYS A 249 25.10 -1.35 1.00
N GLY A 250 26.43 -1.45 0.91
CA GLY A 250 27.12 -2.23 -0.10
C GLY A 250 27.34 -1.51 -1.44
N VAL A 251 27.14 -0.20 -1.50
CA VAL A 251 27.48 0.61 -2.69
C VAL A 251 28.94 1.02 -2.65
N ALA A 252 29.67 0.88 -3.76
CA ALA A 252 31.05 1.30 -3.83
C ALA A 252 31.21 2.81 -3.54
N SER A 253 32.25 3.19 -2.80
CA SER A 253 32.49 4.58 -2.38
C SER A 253 32.55 5.55 -3.55
N GLU A 254 33.20 5.16 -4.65
CA GLU A 254 33.29 5.95 -5.88
C GLU A 254 31.92 6.15 -6.52
N THR A 255 31.12 5.08 -6.64
CA THR A 255 29.74 5.16 -7.15
C THR A 255 28.86 6.07 -6.30
N ALA A 256 28.93 5.94 -4.96
CA ALA A 256 28.21 6.83 -4.06
C ALA A 256 28.68 8.29 -4.21
N THR A 257 29.98 8.51 -4.31
CA THR A 257 30.58 9.84 -4.49
C THR A 257 30.10 10.51 -5.78
N SER A 258 30.18 9.81 -6.92
CA SER A 258 29.74 10.35 -8.21
C SER A 258 28.23 10.62 -8.23
N HIS A 259 27.43 9.77 -7.57
CA HIS A 259 25.99 10.00 -7.45
C HIS A 259 25.67 11.23 -6.62
N TYR A 260 26.37 11.44 -5.50
CA TYR A 260 26.22 12.65 -4.70
C TYR A 260 26.54 13.90 -5.51
N GLU A 261 27.68 13.91 -6.21
CA GLU A 261 28.13 15.05 -7.00
C GLU A 261 27.14 15.40 -8.12
N ARG A 262 26.56 14.39 -8.77
CA ARG A 262 25.47 14.58 -9.75
C ARG A 262 24.28 15.29 -9.12
N MET A 263 23.81 14.80 -7.97
CA MET A 263 22.63 15.33 -7.30
C MET A 263 22.87 16.70 -6.66
N ASP A 264 24.09 16.99 -6.22
CA ASP A 264 24.48 18.32 -5.72
C ASP A 264 24.53 19.34 -6.87
N ALA A 265 25.10 18.97 -8.02
CA ALA A 265 25.08 19.80 -9.22
C ALA A 265 23.64 20.05 -9.71
N PHE A 266 22.79 19.02 -9.71
CA PHE A 266 21.36 19.15 -9.98
C PHE A 266 20.69 20.14 -9.01
N LYS A 267 20.92 19.98 -7.71
CA LYS A 267 20.36 20.84 -6.66
C LYS A 267 20.75 22.30 -6.87
N LEU A 268 22.04 22.58 -7.12
CA LEU A 268 22.54 23.93 -7.38
C LEU A 268 21.91 24.54 -8.64
N SER A 269 21.79 23.76 -9.71
CA SER A 269 21.15 24.21 -10.95
C SER A 269 19.66 24.47 -10.73
N PHE A 270 18.96 23.61 -9.99
CA PHE A 270 17.53 23.73 -9.72
C PHE A 270 17.23 24.96 -8.86
N THR A 271 17.97 25.18 -7.77
CA THR A 271 17.76 26.35 -6.91
C THR A 271 18.12 27.65 -7.61
N GLY A 272 19.13 27.65 -8.49
CA GLY A 272 19.48 28.81 -9.31
C GLY A 272 18.47 29.14 -10.41
N ALA A 273 17.73 28.15 -10.92
CA ALA A 273 16.77 28.30 -12.02
C ALA A 273 15.30 28.34 -11.56
N SER A 274 15.00 28.01 -10.30
CA SER A 274 13.62 27.95 -9.78
C SER A 274 12.92 29.30 -9.93
N THR A 275 11.70 29.26 -10.45
CA THR A 275 10.89 30.48 -10.62
C THR A 275 10.19 30.90 -9.32
N ASN A 276 10.20 30.03 -8.30
CA ASN A 276 9.58 30.28 -7.01
C ASN A 276 10.62 30.37 -5.89
N ALA A 277 11.33 31.50 -5.83
CA ALA A 277 12.39 31.78 -4.86
C ALA A 277 11.94 31.71 -3.38
N ASN A 278 10.64 31.65 -3.11
CA ASN A 278 10.09 31.56 -1.75
C ASN A 278 9.84 30.12 -1.28
N MET A 279 10.02 29.12 -2.15
CA MET A 279 9.88 27.71 -1.76
C MET A 279 11.23 27.14 -1.33
N GLY A 280 11.21 26.43 -0.20
CA GLY A 280 12.34 25.58 0.20
C GLY A 280 12.46 24.34 -0.68
N LEU A 281 13.52 23.56 -0.50
CA LEU A 281 13.75 22.39 -1.34
C LEU A 281 12.97 21.17 -0.85
N PHE A 282 13.15 20.80 0.42
CA PHE A 282 12.65 19.54 0.97
C PHE A 282 12.01 19.75 2.33
N GLY A 283 10.72 19.46 2.44
CA GLY A 283 9.92 19.66 3.64
C GLY A 283 9.21 18.40 4.10
N ALA A 284 8.56 18.51 5.26
CA ALA A 284 7.78 17.45 5.87
C ALA A 284 6.29 17.83 5.95
N VAL A 285 5.42 16.84 5.72
CA VAL A 285 3.98 16.91 5.99
C VAL A 285 3.68 15.97 7.15
N ASP A 286 3.49 16.56 8.33
CA ASP A 286 3.10 15.83 9.52
C ASP A 286 1.67 15.32 9.38
N VAL A 287 1.48 14.00 9.40
CA VAL A 287 0.15 13.39 9.46
C VAL A 287 -0.41 13.35 10.89
N GLY A 288 0.42 13.73 11.87
CA GLY A 288 0.10 13.81 13.28
C GLY A 288 0.51 12.55 14.06
N SER A 289 0.95 12.74 15.30
CA SER A 289 1.47 11.67 16.17
C SER A 289 0.42 10.65 16.62
N LYS A 290 -0.87 10.94 16.44
CA LYS A 290 -1.98 10.03 16.71
C LYS A 290 -2.58 9.42 15.44
N ALA A 291 -1.93 9.59 14.29
CA ALA A 291 -2.40 9.00 13.05
C ALA A 291 -2.49 7.48 13.17
N CYS A 292 -3.58 6.90 12.69
CA CYS A 292 -3.68 5.46 12.52
C CYS A 292 -2.79 5.06 11.34
N TRP A 293 -2.09 3.93 11.45
CA TRP A 293 -1.29 3.37 10.35
C TRP A 293 -1.49 1.86 10.25
N TRP A 294 -2.17 1.45 9.19
CA TRP A 294 -2.51 0.07 8.87
C TRP A 294 -1.78 -0.34 7.57
N ASP A 295 -0.59 -0.92 7.74
CA ASP A 295 0.21 -1.50 6.65
C ASP A 295 -0.34 -2.87 6.24
N TYR A 296 -0.67 -3.05 4.97
CA TYR A 296 -1.15 -4.30 4.39
C TYR A 296 -0.07 -5.03 3.57
N GLY A 297 1.22 -4.74 3.75
CA GLY A 297 2.30 -5.40 3.01
C GLY A 297 2.61 -6.85 3.41
N GLN A 298 1.99 -7.39 4.48
CA GLN A 298 2.27 -8.72 5.03
C GLN A 298 1.00 -9.43 5.49
N LEU A 299 0.95 -10.77 5.36
CA LEU A 299 -0.22 -11.58 5.72
C LEU A 299 -0.64 -11.41 7.20
N LYS A 300 0.33 -11.46 8.13
CA LYS A 300 0.06 -11.21 9.56
C LYS A 300 -0.48 -9.80 9.84
N LEU A 301 -0.06 -8.80 9.07
CA LEU A 301 -0.53 -7.43 9.23
C LEU A 301 -1.93 -7.26 8.66
N TYR A 302 -2.23 -7.92 7.52
CA TYR A 302 -3.60 -8.02 7.01
C TYR A 302 -4.55 -8.61 8.06
N SER A 303 -4.19 -9.74 8.67
CA SER A 303 -4.98 -10.35 9.75
C SER A 303 -5.16 -9.38 10.94
N ARG A 304 -4.05 -8.91 11.50
CA ARG A 304 -4.05 -8.03 12.68
C ARG A 304 -4.84 -6.75 12.46
N ASN A 305 -4.63 -6.07 11.33
CA ASN A 305 -5.26 -4.78 11.09
C ASN A 305 -6.77 -4.93 10.88
N ASN A 306 -7.22 -5.99 10.20
CA ASN A 306 -8.65 -6.24 10.03
C ASN A 306 -9.32 -6.64 11.35
N LEU A 307 -8.71 -7.53 12.15
CA LEU A 307 -9.27 -7.95 13.45
C LEU A 307 -9.46 -6.79 14.45
N LYS A 308 -8.75 -5.67 14.29
CA LYS A 308 -9.02 -4.43 15.06
C LYS A 308 -10.48 -4.00 14.98
N MET A 309 -11.18 -4.28 13.86
CA MET A 309 -12.61 -3.94 13.73
C MET A 309 -13.49 -4.59 14.80
N LEU A 310 -13.03 -5.64 15.47
CA LEU A 310 -13.77 -6.32 16.53
C LEU A 310 -13.69 -5.57 17.87
N GLU A 311 -12.64 -4.79 18.09
CA GLU A 311 -12.38 -4.12 19.38
C GLU A 311 -13.36 -2.95 19.64
N ASP A 312 -13.46 -2.55 20.91
CA ASP A 312 -14.21 -1.38 21.37
C ASP A 312 -13.26 -0.21 21.72
N THR A 313 -12.30 0.05 20.83
CA THR A 313 -11.33 1.16 20.95
C THR A 313 -11.64 2.30 19.98
N GLU A 314 -11.05 3.48 20.20
CA GLU A 314 -11.18 4.63 19.29
C GLU A 314 -10.60 4.32 17.90
N ASP A 315 -9.43 3.64 17.84
CA ASP A 315 -8.80 3.18 16.59
C ASP A 315 -9.71 2.21 15.82
N ALA A 316 -10.34 1.25 16.53
CA ALA A 316 -11.31 0.33 15.92
C ALA A 316 -12.57 1.04 15.40
N SER A 317 -13.06 2.04 16.13
CA SER A 317 -14.19 2.87 15.72
C SER A 317 -13.85 3.68 14.46
N LEU A 318 -12.66 4.29 14.42
CA LEU A 318 -12.12 4.98 13.25
C LEU A 318 -11.96 4.04 12.05
N LEU A 319 -11.42 2.84 12.25
CA LEU A 319 -11.30 1.84 11.20
C LEU A 319 -12.67 1.45 10.63
N ARG A 320 -13.65 1.12 11.47
CA ARG A 320 -15.02 0.82 11.01
C ARG A 320 -15.63 1.99 10.24
N SER A 321 -15.56 3.20 10.78
CA SER A 321 -16.06 4.42 10.13
C SER A 321 -15.39 4.68 8.78
N PHE A 322 -14.06 4.54 8.72
CA PHE A 322 -13.28 4.68 7.49
C PHE A 322 -13.69 3.64 6.44
N MET A 323 -13.93 2.40 6.87
CA MET A 323 -14.43 1.33 5.99
C MET A 323 -15.90 1.52 5.58
N GLY A 324 -16.60 2.51 6.13
CA GLY A 324 -18.01 2.79 5.85
C GLY A 324 -19.00 1.96 6.67
N ALA A 325 -18.52 1.27 7.71
CA ALA A 325 -19.35 0.50 8.62
C ALA A 325 -19.97 1.42 9.69
N THR A 326 -21.28 1.63 9.61
CA THR A 326 -22.08 2.34 10.63
C THR A 326 -22.63 1.41 11.70
N LEU A 327 -22.72 0.11 11.39
CA LEU A 327 -23.08 -0.97 12.29
C LEU A 327 -22.10 -2.12 12.09
N ARG A 328 -21.95 -2.97 13.11
CA ARG A 328 -21.12 -4.19 12.99
C ARG A 328 -21.74 -5.21 12.03
N VAL A 329 -23.07 -5.23 11.90
CA VAL A 329 -23.78 -6.04 10.92
C VAL A 329 -24.50 -5.12 9.94
N MET A 330 -24.16 -5.20 8.66
CA MET A 330 -24.77 -4.38 7.59
C MET A 330 -25.00 -5.18 6.32
N ASP A 331 -26.05 -4.84 5.59
CA ASP A 331 -26.37 -5.41 4.28
C ASP A 331 -26.41 -6.95 4.26
N SER A 332 -26.72 -7.57 5.41
CA SER A 332 -26.59 -9.02 5.62
C SER A 332 -27.90 -9.65 6.11
N SER A 333 -28.08 -10.94 5.85
CA SER A 333 -29.21 -11.75 6.34
C SER A 333 -28.69 -12.96 7.13
N CYS A 334 -29.19 -13.16 8.36
CA CYS A 334 -28.63 -14.13 9.30
C CYS A 334 -29.43 -15.42 9.50
N GLY A 335 -30.69 -15.53 9.06
CA GLY A 335 -31.53 -16.67 9.44
C GLY A 335 -31.50 -16.92 10.96
N ASP A 336 -31.25 -18.18 11.35
CA ASP A 336 -31.08 -18.65 12.73
C ASP A 336 -29.62 -18.60 13.23
N VAL A 337 -28.72 -17.88 12.55
CA VAL A 337 -27.33 -17.71 12.99
C VAL A 337 -27.25 -16.83 14.23
N VAL A 338 -26.52 -17.30 15.24
CA VAL A 338 -26.16 -16.51 16.41
C VAL A 338 -24.89 -15.71 16.12
N VAL A 339 -25.01 -14.39 16.04
CA VAL A 339 -23.87 -13.47 15.90
C VAL A 339 -23.62 -12.77 17.24
N ASP A 340 -22.40 -12.85 17.76
CA ASP A 340 -22.05 -12.14 18.99
C ASP A 340 -21.98 -10.60 18.78
N LYS A 341 -21.81 -9.85 19.87
CA LYS A 341 -21.80 -8.38 19.81
C LYS A 341 -20.53 -7.80 19.20
N GLN A 342 -19.46 -8.59 19.10
CA GLN A 342 -18.14 -8.11 18.66
C GLN A 342 -17.92 -8.34 17.16
N SER A 343 -18.47 -9.42 16.61
CA SER A 343 -18.32 -9.82 15.22
C SER A 343 -18.81 -8.76 14.25
N CYS A 344 -18.12 -8.65 13.13
CA CYS A 344 -18.47 -7.77 12.04
C CYS A 344 -18.91 -8.60 10.82
N MET A 345 -20.04 -8.26 10.21
CA MET A 345 -20.58 -8.99 9.07
C MET A 345 -21.17 -8.03 8.03
N PHE A 346 -20.67 -8.12 6.80
CA PHE A 346 -21.02 -7.23 5.71
C PHE A 346 -21.44 -8.01 4.47
N SER A 347 -22.54 -7.60 3.84
CA SER A 347 -23.01 -8.18 2.57
C SER A 347 -23.04 -9.72 2.55
N SER A 348 -23.41 -10.36 3.66
CA SER A 348 -23.35 -11.81 3.85
C SER A 348 -24.75 -12.41 4.02
N LYS A 349 -24.94 -13.64 3.53
CA LYS A 349 -26.19 -14.39 3.61
C LYS A 349 -25.95 -15.74 4.26
N LEU A 350 -26.46 -15.92 5.47
CA LEU A 350 -26.28 -17.11 6.28
C LEU A 350 -27.64 -17.67 6.73
N SER A 351 -27.74 -18.98 6.93
CA SER A 351 -28.99 -19.62 7.37
C SER A 351 -28.97 -20.12 8.81
N GLU A 352 -27.96 -20.90 9.24
CA GLU A 352 -27.86 -21.45 10.59
C GLU A 352 -26.41 -21.50 11.11
N GLY A 353 -26.25 -21.52 12.45
CA GLY A 353 -24.96 -21.70 13.12
C GLY A 353 -24.54 -20.51 14.00
N SER A 354 -23.25 -20.20 14.06
CA SER A 354 -22.70 -19.18 14.96
C SER A 354 -21.50 -18.42 14.40
N VAL A 355 -21.43 -17.12 14.70
CA VAL A 355 -20.30 -16.22 14.38
C VAL A 355 -19.88 -15.52 15.67
N THR A 356 -18.67 -15.82 16.15
CA THR A 356 -18.09 -15.29 17.39
C THR A 356 -16.73 -14.67 17.11
N GLY A 357 -16.48 -13.45 17.60
CA GLY A 357 -15.22 -12.72 17.40
C GLY A 357 -14.67 -12.75 15.95
N SER A 358 -15.52 -12.74 14.93
CA SER A 358 -15.12 -12.98 13.53
C SER A 358 -15.53 -11.84 12.59
N ILE A 359 -14.86 -11.74 11.45
CA ILE A 359 -15.16 -10.74 10.41
C ILE A 359 -15.53 -11.45 9.11
N LEU A 360 -16.74 -11.19 8.62
CA LEU A 360 -17.28 -11.77 7.40
C LEU A 360 -17.62 -10.64 6.40
N SER A 361 -17.22 -10.80 5.14
CA SER A 361 -17.60 -9.90 4.05
C SER A 361 -17.91 -10.69 2.79
N GLY A 362 -19.13 -10.60 2.26
CA GLY A 362 -19.53 -11.33 1.05
C GLY A 362 -19.59 -12.85 1.25
N VAL A 363 -20.03 -13.32 2.42
CA VAL A 363 -20.09 -14.76 2.74
C VAL A 363 -21.49 -15.31 2.49
N ASN A 364 -21.60 -16.41 1.75
CA ASN A 364 -22.85 -17.15 1.53
C ASN A 364 -22.71 -18.58 2.06
N SER A 365 -23.54 -18.98 3.04
CA SER A 365 -23.51 -20.35 3.58
C SER A 365 -24.86 -20.78 4.16
N LYS A 366 -25.20 -22.08 4.05
CA LYS A 366 -26.33 -22.65 4.81
C LYS A 366 -25.95 -22.81 6.27
N SER A 367 -24.79 -23.43 6.56
CA SER A 367 -24.34 -23.69 7.93
C SER A 367 -22.97 -23.09 8.18
N ILE A 368 -22.79 -22.38 9.30
CA ILE A 368 -21.51 -21.74 9.62
C ILE A 368 -21.16 -21.81 11.10
N VAL A 369 -19.90 -22.14 11.39
CA VAL A 369 -19.27 -21.94 12.69
C VAL A 369 -17.97 -21.18 12.45
N ALA A 370 -17.96 -19.88 12.76
CA ALA A 370 -16.78 -19.03 12.68
C ALA A 370 -16.43 -18.50 14.07
N ASP A 371 -15.21 -18.79 14.53
CA ASP A 371 -14.69 -18.33 15.82
C ASP A 371 -13.33 -17.67 15.58
N GLY A 372 -13.20 -16.37 15.83
CA GLY A 372 -11.94 -15.64 15.67
C GLY A 372 -11.39 -15.57 14.23
N ALA A 373 -12.22 -15.71 13.20
CA ALA A 373 -11.79 -15.90 11.81
C ALA A 373 -12.07 -14.69 10.90
N ILE A 374 -11.38 -14.61 9.76
CA ILE A 374 -11.65 -13.63 8.68
C ILE A 374 -12.10 -14.37 7.42
N LEU A 375 -13.30 -14.08 6.94
CA LEU A 375 -13.86 -14.67 5.71
C LEU A 375 -14.20 -13.55 4.73
N VAL A 376 -13.60 -13.57 3.54
CA VAL A 376 -13.82 -12.56 2.49
C VAL A 376 -14.20 -13.26 1.19
N ASN A 377 -15.38 -12.94 0.68
CA ASN A 377 -15.95 -13.50 -0.54
C ASN A 377 -15.89 -15.04 -0.54
N VAL A 378 -16.73 -15.66 0.30
CA VAL A 378 -16.75 -17.13 0.48
C VAL A 378 -18.13 -17.65 0.15
N SER A 379 -18.22 -18.76 -0.58
CA SER A 379 -19.50 -19.41 -0.88
C SER A 379 -19.34 -20.91 -0.74
N ALA A 380 -19.99 -21.47 0.27
CA ALA A 380 -19.91 -22.90 0.60
C ALA A 380 -21.20 -23.37 1.27
N SER A 381 -21.56 -24.65 1.16
CA SER A 381 -22.76 -25.15 1.87
C SER A 381 -22.56 -25.17 3.39
N LYS A 382 -21.37 -25.53 3.85
CA LYS A 382 -20.99 -25.55 5.27
C LYS A 382 -19.62 -24.91 5.45
N ILE A 383 -19.44 -24.15 6.52
CA ILE A 383 -18.17 -23.51 6.86
C ILE A 383 -17.86 -23.77 8.34
N ARG A 384 -16.66 -24.27 8.63
CA ARG A 384 -16.08 -24.28 9.97
C ARG A 384 -14.72 -23.59 9.93
N ALA A 385 -14.61 -22.42 10.54
CA ALA A 385 -13.41 -21.60 10.54
C ALA A 385 -12.95 -21.33 11.98
N ALA A 386 -11.81 -21.91 12.35
CA ALA A 386 -11.23 -21.76 13.68
C ALA A 386 -10.48 -20.42 13.85
N LYS A 387 -10.05 -20.15 15.08
CA LYS A 387 -9.41 -18.90 15.47
C LYS A 387 -8.20 -18.55 14.60
N GLY A 388 -8.09 -17.28 14.23
CA GLY A 388 -6.99 -16.76 13.43
C GLY A 388 -6.95 -17.26 11.99
N SER A 389 -7.92 -18.07 11.55
CA SER A 389 -7.97 -18.55 10.17
C SER A 389 -8.43 -17.46 9.19
N ILE A 390 -8.04 -17.63 7.93
CA ILE A 390 -8.50 -16.77 6.82
C ILE A 390 -9.01 -17.63 5.67
N LEU A 391 -10.24 -17.34 5.23
CA LEU A 391 -10.78 -17.80 3.95
C LEU A 391 -10.95 -16.61 3.02
N TYR A 392 -10.42 -16.70 1.81
CA TYR A 392 -10.42 -15.59 0.87
C TYR A 392 -10.70 -16.04 -0.57
N ASN A 393 -11.76 -15.49 -1.17
CA ASN A 393 -12.24 -15.86 -2.52
C ASN A 393 -12.41 -17.38 -2.67
N VAL A 394 -13.07 -18.05 -1.73
CA VAL A 394 -13.23 -19.51 -1.77
C VAL A 394 -14.64 -19.90 -2.22
N VAL A 395 -14.72 -20.81 -3.19
CA VAL A 395 -15.95 -21.45 -3.63
C VAL A 395 -15.84 -22.95 -3.34
N ASP A 396 -16.85 -23.51 -2.67
CA ASP A 396 -16.96 -24.93 -2.39
C ASP A 396 -18.41 -25.36 -2.64
N ASP A 397 -18.63 -26.25 -3.61
CA ASP A 397 -19.95 -26.77 -3.96
C ASP A 397 -20.21 -28.17 -3.40
N SER A 398 -19.37 -28.66 -2.49
CA SER A 398 -19.52 -29.94 -1.82
C SER A 398 -20.57 -29.89 -0.69
N GLU A 399 -21.12 -31.05 -0.33
CA GLU A 399 -22.06 -31.16 0.80
C GLU A 399 -21.33 -31.15 2.16
N GLU A 400 -20.07 -31.58 2.16
CA GLU A 400 -19.17 -31.58 3.32
C GLU A 400 -18.80 -30.15 3.72
N GLY A 401 -18.67 -29.27 2.74
CA GLY A 401 -18.22 -27.89 2.90
C GLY A 401 -16.76 -27.78 3.31
N ILE A 402 -16.39 -26.62 3.85
CA ILE A 402 -14.99 -26.28 4.15
C ILE A 402 -14.72 -26.24 5.65
N VAL A 403 -13.61 -26.85 6.05
CA VAL A 403 -13.08 -26.81 7.42
C VAL A 403 -11.67 -26.23 7.37
N VAL A 404 -11.40 -25.25 8.23
CA VAL A 404 -10.11 -24.56 8.31
C VAL A 404 -9.65 -24.53 9.76
N ASP A 405 -8.42 -25.00 9.97
CA ASP A 405 -7.82 -25.12 11.29
C ASP A 405 -7.28 -23.78 11.83
N GLU A 406 -6.88 -23.77 13.11
CA GLU A 406 -6.39 -22.56 13.78
C GLU A 406 -5.20 -21.95 13.02
N GLY A 407 -5.32 -20.66 12.69
CA GLY A 407 -4.28 -19.90 11.98
C GLY A 407 -4.03 -20.30 10.52
N GLU A 408 -4.77 -21.29 9.97
CA GLU A 408 -4.66 -21.69 8.56
C GLU A 408 -5.29 -20.63 7.65
N VAL A 409 -4.67 -20.45 6.47
CA VAL A 409 -5.10 -19.51 5.45
C VAL A 409 -5.36 -20.28 4.17
N ILE A 410 -6.57 -20.20 3.65
CA ILE A 410 -6.96 -20.80 2.36
C ILE A 410 -7.46 -19.72 1.43
N VAL A 411 -6.88 -19.69 0.22
CA VAL A 411 -7.13 -18.67 -0.79
C VAL A 411 -7.48 -19.34 -2.11
N GLY A 412 -8.64 -19.02 -2.69
CA GLY A 412 -9.00 -19.50 -4.02
C GLY A 412 -8.30 -18.70 -5.12
N VAL A 413 -7.61 -19.39 -6.02
CA VAL A 413 -6.95 -18.82 -7.19
C VAL A 413 -7.68 -19.29 -8.44
N PHE A 414 -8.33 -18.36 -9.14
CA PHE A 414 -9.16 -18.61 -10.30
C PHE A 414 -8.37 -18.42 -11.60
N GLN A 415 -8.72 -19.22 -12.58
CA GLN A 415 -8.21 -19.15 -13.95
C GLN A 415 -9.35 -18.81 -14.91
N SER A 416 -9.00 -18.28 -16.08
CA SER A 416 -9.99 -17.82 -17.07
C SER A 416 -10.75 -18.96 -17.74
N ASP A 417 -10.30 -20.21 -17.59
CA ASP A 417 -10.95 -21.41 -18.11
C ASP A 417 -12.01 -22.00 -17.17
N GLY A 418 -12.24 -21.36 -16.01
CA GLY A 418 -13.19 -21.85 -15.00
C GLY A 418 -12.56 -22.71 -13.90
N ASN A 419 -11.26 -23.00 -13.97
CA ASN A 419 -10.57 -23.73 -12.91
C ASN A 419 -10.33 -22.82 -11.68
N CYS A 420 -10.42 -23.41 -10.49
CA CYS A 420 -10.08 -22.78 -9.23
C CYS A 420 -9.25 -23.73 -8.38
N VAL A 421 -8.14 -23.23 -7.83
CA VAL A 421 -7.26 -23.99 -6.93
C VAL A 421 -7.21 -23.28 -5.58
N ASN A 422 -7.47 -24.04 -4.51
CA ASN A 422 -7.28 -23.56 -3.15
C ASN A 422 -5.80 -23.66 -2.77
N VAL A 423 -5.20 -22.51 -2.47
CA VAL A 423 -3.81 -22.38 -2.05
C VAL A 423 -3.77 -22.17 -0.53
N LYS A 424 -3.01 -23.02 0.16
CA LYS A 424 -2.90 -23.05 1.62
C LYS A 424 -1.66 -22.30 2.11
N SER A 425 -1.77 -21.69 3.29
CA SER A 425 -0.69 -21.06 4.06
C SER A 425 -1.11 -20.99 5.53
N SER A 426 -0.35 -20.28 6.37
CA SER A 426 -0.76 -19.93 7.72
C SER A 426 -0.28 -18.53 8.09
N ILE A 427 -0.87 -17.93 9.12
CA ILE A 427 -0.44 -16.61 9.64
C ILE A 427 1.03 -16.62 10.10
N GLY A 428 1.58 -17.78 10.44
CA GLY A 428 2.97 -17.96 10.84
C GLY A 428 3.97 -18.01 9.68
N VAL A 429 3.51 -18.21 8.43
CA VAL A 429 4.39 -18.32 7.26
C VAL A 429 4.77 -16.93 6.74
N ASP A 430 6.08 -16.69 6.62
CA ASP A 430 6.60 -15.56 5.83
C ASP A 430 6.69 -15.99 4.36
N GLY A 431 5.70 -15.59 3.56
CA GLY A 431 5.65 -15.92 2.13
C GLY A 431 6.85 -15.39 1.33
N GLY A 432 7.59 -14.40 1.84
CA GLY A 432 8.85 -13.96 1.23
C GLY A 432 9.97 -15.00 1.36
N LYS A 433 9.98 -15.77 2.45
CA LYS A 433 10.93 -16.87 2.67
C LYS A 433 10.47 -18.15 1.99
N ALA A 434 9.18 -18.48 2.08
CA ALA A 434 8.59 -19.67 1.48
C ALA A 434 8.29 -19.53 -0.03
N TRP A 435 8.66 -18.40 -0.66
CA TRP A 435 8.23 -18.00 -2.01
C TRP A 435 8.39 -19.10 -3.08
N LYS A 436 9.48 -19.86 -3.01
CA LYS A 436 9.86 -20.88 -4.00
C LYS A 436 9.56 -22.32 -3.56
N GLU A 437 9.01 -22.50 -2.37
CA GLU A 437 8.77 -23.80 -1.79
C GLU A 437 7.28 -24.15 -1.89
N SER A 438 6.97 -25.40 -2.25
CA SER A 438 5.62 -25.93 -2.09
C SER A 438 5.41 -26.30 -0.63
N ILE A 439 4.52 -25.58 0.04
CA ILE A 439 4.22 -25.76 1.47
C ILE A 439 2.80 -26.27 1.68
N MET A 440 2.55 -26.86 2.86
CA MET A 440 1.19 -27.22 3.33
C MET A 440 0.37 -28.06 2.32
N GLY A 441 1.05 -28.90 1.54
CA GLY A 441 0.42 -29.77 0.54
C GLY A 441 0.01 -29.06 -0.76
N ASN A 442 0.39 -27.80 -0.97
CA ASN A 442 0.13 -27.10 -2.22
C ASN A 442 0.83 -27.82 -3.40
N PRO A 443 0.15 -27.95 -4.56
CA PRO A 443 0.76 -28.56 -5.75
C PRO A 443 1.85 -27.69 -6.37
N GLN A 444 1.79 -26.37 -6.15
CA GLN A 444 2.67 -25.37 -6.74
C GLN A 444 3.20 -24.42 -5.65
N SER A 445 4.42 -23.89 -5.84
CA SER A 445 4.93 -22.82 -4.99
C SER A 445 4.21 -21.49 -5.28
N PHE A 446 4.37 -20.49 -4.39
CA PHE A 446 3.83 -19.15 -4.66
C PHE A 446 4.46 -18.51 -5.90
N GLU A 447 5.74 -18.80 -6.18
CA GLU A 447 6.42 -18.35 -7.39
C GLU A 447 5.81 -18.97 -8.65
N ASP A 448 5.53 -20.27 -8.64
CA ASP A 448 4.94 -20.96 -9.80
C ASP A 448 3.56 -20.38 -10.14
N ILE A 449 2.72 -20.15 -9.13
CA ILE A 449 1.40 -19.51 -9.31
C ILE A 449 1.58 -18.07 -9.83
N HIS A 450 2.54 -17.32 -9.28
CA HIS A 450 2.84 -15.96 -9.74
C HIS A 450 3.26 -15.93 -11.22
N LEU A 451 4.09 -16.88 -11.65
CA LEU A 451 4.52 -17.01 -13.03
C LEU A 451 3.36 -17.42 -13.96
N ALA A 452 2.50 -18.34 -13.52
CA ALA A 452 1.30 -18.74 -14.26
C ALA A 452 0.33 -17.56 -14.48
N ASN A 453 0.20 -16.68 -13.48
CA ASN A 453 -0.68 -15.50 -13.54
C ASN A 453 -0.13 -14.32 -14.36
N LYS A 454 1.12 -14.34 -14.81
CA LYS A 454 1.82 -13.14 -15.36
C LYS A 454 1.11 -12.45 -16.53
N ASN A 455 0.42 -13.21 -17.38
CA ASN A 455 -0.28 -12.71 -18.57
C ASN A 455 -1.79 -12.95 -18.50
N ALA A 456 -2.32 -13.16 -17.29
CA ALA A 456 -3.72 -13.47 -17.10
C ALA A 456 -4.61 -12.26 -17.44
N ASP A 457 -5.75 -12.52 -18.09
CA ASP A 457 -6.80 -11.50 -18.26
C ASP A 457 -7.59 -11.38 -16.96
N VAL A 458 -7.27 -10.36 -16.18
CA VAL A 458 -7.86 -10.12 -14.86
C VAL A 458 -9.37 -9.86 -14.94
N THR A 459 -9.85 -9.25 -16.03
CA THR A 459 -11.29 -8.99 -16.19
C THR A 459 -12.04 -10.29 -16.46
N ALA A 460 -11.52 -11.13 -17.38
CA ALA A 460 -12.13 -12.43 -17.64
C ALA A 460 -12.14 -13.34 -16.39
N ILE A 461 -11.07 -13.30 -15.59
CA ILE A 461 -10.99 -14.08 -14.35
C ILE A 461 -11.97 -13.58 -13.28
N GLU A 462 -12.17 -12.26 -13.16
CA GLU A 462 -13.18 -11.71 -12.25
C GLU A 462 -14.59 -12.11 -12.66
N ASP A 463 -14.90 -12.12 -13.96
CA ASP A 463 -16.19 -12.58 -14.47
C ASP A 463 -16.44 -14.06 -14.12
N VAL A 464 -15.44 -14.92 -14.32
CA VAL A 464 -15.48 -16.34 -13.93
C VAL A 464 -15.70 -16.48 -12.43
N ARG A 465 -14.92 -15.76 -11.61
CA ARG A 465 -15.01 -15.78 -10.15
C ARG A 465 -16.42 -15.39 -9.69
N LYS A 466 -16.97 -14.28 -10.20
CA LYS A 466 -18.33 -13.83 -9.88
C LYS A 466 -19.36 -14.90 -10.26
N ALA A 467 -19.27 -15.46 -11.46
CA ALA A 467 -20.18 -16.50 -11.92
C ALA A 467 -20.15 -17.76 -11.03
N MET A 468 -18.97 -18.21 -10.59
CA MET A 468 -18.82 -19.37 -9.71
C MET A 468 -19.42 -19.12 -8.33
N HIS A 469 -19.13 -17.98 -7.71
CA HIS A 469 -19.74 -17.59 -6.44
C HIS A 469 -21.27 -17.49 -6.55
N GLU A 470 -21.78 -16.85 -7.61
CA GLU A 470 -23.22 -16.73 -7.83
C GLU A 470 -23.90 -18.08 -8.03
N LYS A 471 -23.28 -19.00 -8.76
CA LYS A 471 -23.80 -20.36 -8.98
C LYS A 471 -24.01 -21.07 -7.66
N VAL A 472 -22.99 -21.09 -6.80
CA VAL A 472 -23.07 -21.73 -5.48
C VAL A 472 -24.05 -20.97 -4.58
N ALA A 473 -23.96 -19.64 -4.50
CA ALA A 473 -24.88 -18.87 -3.66
C ALA A 473 -26.36 -19.09 -4.03
N LYS A 474 -26.69 -19.22 -5.33
CA LYS A 474 -28.06 -19.54 -5.79
C LYS A 474 -28.53 -20.93 -5.36
N SER A 475 -27.66 -21.94 -5.38
CA SER A 475 -28.02 -23.28 -4.88
C SER A 475 -28.18 -23.32 -3.35
N LEU A 476 -27.69 -22.31 -2.63
CA LEU A 476 -27.88 -22.21 -1.18
C LEU A 476 -29.24 -21.62 -0.77
N LEU A 477 -29.93 -20.93 -1.67
CA LEU A 477 -31.24 -20.31 -1.44
C LEU A 477 -32.44 -21.24 -1.73
N ILE A 478 -32.15 -22.44 -2.21
CA ILE A 478 -33.08 -23.56 -2.41
C ILE A 478 -32.89 -24.54 -1.26
#